data_AF-A0A967ILD3-F1
#
_entry.id   AF-A0A967ILD3-F1
#
_cell.length_a   1.000
_cell.length_b   1.000
_cell.length_c   1.000
_cell.angle_alpha   90.00
_cell.angle_beta   90.00
_cell.angle_gamma   90.00
#
_symmetry.space_group_name_H-M   'P 1'
#
loop_
_entity.id
_entity.type
_entity.pdbx_description
1 polymer ?
#
loop_
_entity_poly.entity_id
_entity_poly.type
_entity_poly.pdbx_seq_one_letter_code
_entity_poly.pdbx_strand_id
1 'polypeptide(L)' 'HEEAQLERISTAGKTGTGEFCDEWAQDRQLCEPGNWPTHSWYVGYAPFEDPEIAVVAFVYNGGEGAITAGP' A
#
# COMPACT_ATOMS: atom_id res chain seq x y z
N HIS A 1 5.80 -26.55 30.63
CA HIS A 1 4.76 -25.71 30.02
C HIS A 1 5.49 -24.66 29.21
N GLU A 2 5.64 -24.95 27.93
CA GLU A 2 6.31 -24.10 26.95
C GLU A 2 5.32 -23.02 26.55
N GLU A 3 5.58 -21.77 26.95
CA GLU A 3 4.78 -20.65 26.48
C GLU A 3 5.17 -20.39 25.04
N ALA A 4 4.20 -20.54 24.13
CA ALA A 4 4.35 -20.20 22.72
C ALA A 4 4.73 -18.73 22.60
N GLN A 5 6.04 -18.47 22.50
CA GLN A 5 6.57 -17.18 22.13
C GLN A 5 6.17 -16.99 20.67
N LEU A 6 5.14 -16.17 20.40
CA LEU A 6 4.84 -15.69 19.06
C LEU A 6 6.14 -15.16 18.46
N GLU A 7 6.73 -15.89 17.51
CA GLU A 7 7.80 -15.37 16.68
C GLU A 7 7.23 -14.20 15.88
N ARG A 8 7.41 -12.99 16.41
CA ARG A 8 7.08 -11.77 15.69
C ARG A 8 8.18 -11.57 14.67
N ILE A 9 7.89 -11.90 13.41
CA ILE A 9 8.77 -11.55 12.30
C ILE A 9 8.82 -10.02 12.24
N SER A 10 10.01 -9.43 12.41
CA SER A 10 10.23 -8.00 12.24
C SER A 10 9.94 -7.62 10.79
N THR A 11 9.23 -6.52 10.58
CA THR A 11 8.90 -6.04 9.25
C THR A 11 9.22 -4.56 9.12
N ALA A 12 9.55 -4.13 7.90
CA ALA A 12 9.60 -2.72 7.56
C ALA A 12 8.86 -2.49 6.24
N GLY A 13 8.30 -1.30 6.09
CA GLY A 13 7.60 -0.94 4.87
C GLY A 13 7.26 0.53 4.77
N LYS A 14 6.74 0.90 3.60
CA LYS A 14 6.40 2.27 3.24
C LYS A 14 5.09 2.29 2.45
N THR A 15 4.26 3.26 2.77
CA THR A 15 3.07 3.61 2.00
C THR A 15 3.40 4.58 0.87
N GLY A 16 2.61 4.54 -0.19
CA GLY A 16 2.65 5.51 -1.28
C GLY A 16 1.25 5.84 -1.82
N THR A 17 1.17 7.03 -2.40
CA THR A 17 -0.02 7.60 -3.03
C THR A 17 0.40 8.13 -4.40
N GLY A 18 -0.42 7.92 -5.43
CA GLY A 18 -0.16 8.43 -6.76
C GLY A 18 -1.43 8.90 -7.43
N GLU A 19 -1.46 10.17 -7.83
CA GLU A 19 -2.54 10.72 -8.65
C GLU A 19 -2.55 10.06 -10.03
N PHE A 20 -3.74 9.83 -10.58
CA PHE A 20 -3.89 9.20 -11.89
C PHE A 20 -5.10 9.75 -12.65
N CYS A 21 -5.05 9.64 -13.98
CA CYS A 21 -6.17 9.91 -14.88
C CYS A 21 -6.04 9.03 -16.13
N ASP A 22 -6.46 7.78 -16.01
CA ASP A 22 -6.50 6.81 -17.11
C ASP A 22 -7.87 6.81 -17.81
N GLU A 23 -8.03 5.94 -18.81
CA GLU A 23 -9.29 5.81 -19.57
C GLU A 23 -10.49 5.51 -18.67
N TRP A 24 -10.34 4.66 -17.65
CA TRP A 24 -11.45 4.29 -16.76
C TRP A 24 -11.84 5.42 -15.80
N ALA A 25 -10.86 6.20 -15.32
CA ALA A 25 -11.13 7.41 -14.55
C ALA A 25 -11.80 8.50 -15.40
N GLN A 26 -11.37 8.66 -16.66
CA GLN A 26 -11.96 9.61 -17.60
C GLN A 26 -13.42 9.25 -17.93
N ASP A 27 -13.69 7.98 -18.25
CA ASP A 27 -15.05 7.49 -18.55
C ASP A 27 -16.01 7.68 -17.37
N ARG A 28 -15.48 7.66 -16.14
CA ARG A 28 -16.23 7.89 -14.90
C ARG A 28 -16.26 9.36 -14.46
N GLN A 29 -15.73 10.26 -15.28
CA GLN A 29 -15.69 11.71 -15.03
C GLN A 29 -14.97 12.08 -13.73
N LEU A 30 -13.93 11.33 -13.37
CA LEU A 30 -13.15 11.56 -12.14
C LEU A 30 -11.93 12.47 -12.34
N CYS A 31 -11.55 12.74 -13.59
CA CYS A 31 -10.34 13.50 -13.91
C CYS A 31 -10.54 15.02 -13.80
N GLU A 32 -10.49 15.55 -12.59
CA GLU A 32 -10.55 16.99 -12.31
C GLU A 32 -9.14 17.57 -12.10
N PRO A 33 -8.62 18.44 -12.99
CA PRO A 33 -7.28 19.02 -12.82
C PRO A 33 -7.10 19.69 -11.44
N GLY A 34 -6.06 19.26 -10.70
CA GLY A 34 -5.79 19.72 -9.33
C GLY A 34 -6.58 18.97 -8.24
N ASN A 35 -7.41 18.00 -8.62
CA ASN A 35 -8.16 17.11 -7.75
C ASN A 35 -8.28 15.71 -8.39
N TRP A 36 -7.15 15.16 -8.83
CA TRP A 36 -7.13 13.83 -9.44
C TRP A 36 -7.36 12.74 -8.39
N PRO A 37 -8.04 11.64 -8.76
CA PRO A 37 -8.14 10.49 -7.88
C PRO A 37 -6.74 9.92 -7.63
N THR A 38 -6.59 9.20 -6.53
CA THR A 38 -5.30 8.62 -6.13
C THR A 38 -5.39 7.11 -5.99
N HIS A 39 -4.35 6.44 -6.48
CA HIS A 39 -4.03 5.08 -6.10
C HIS A 39 -3.39 5.07 -4.71
N SER A 40 -3.52 3.91 -4.05
CA SER A 40 -2.95 3.65 -2.73
C SER A 40 -2.11 2.38 -2.80
N TRP A 41 -0.91 2.39 -2.20
CA TRP A 41 -0.14 1.17 -2.05
C TRP A 41 0.71 1.13 -0.79
N TYR A 42 1.09 -0.09 -0.42
CA TYR A 42 2.08 -0.39 0.61
C TYR A 42 3.09 -1.40 0.06
N VAL A 43 4.36 -1.17 0.37
CA VAL A 43 5.45 -2.11 0.12
C VAL A 43 6.09 -2.43 1.45
N GLY A 44 6.24 -3.70 1.76
CA GLY A 44 6.96 -4.16 2.95
C GLY A 44 7.85 -5.36 2.66
N TYR A 45 8.82 -5.58 3.52
CA TYR A 45 9.69 -6.75 3.49
C TYR A 45 9.90 -7.30 4.89
N ALA A 46 10.30 -8.58 4.94
CA ALA A 46 10.53 -9.32 6.17
C ALA A 46 11.51 -10.49 5.95
N PRO A 47 12.24 -10.94 7.00
CA PRO A 47 12.54 -10.21 8.23
C PRO A 47 13.21 -8.84 7.97
N PHE A 48 13.20 -7.92 8.95
CA PHE A 48 13.81 -6.60 8.77
C PHE A 48 15.34 -6.66 8.63
N GLU A 49 15.97 -7.51 9.43
CA GLU A 49 17.43 -7.60 9.56
C GLU A 49 18.09 -8.41 8.43
N ASP A 50 17.41 -9.46 7.95
CA ASP A 50 17.83 -10.29 6.82
C ASP A 50 16.62 -10.58 5.91
N PRO A 51 16.32 -9.69 4.94
CA PRO A 51 15.07 -9.78 4.16
C PRO A 51 15.01 -11.00 3.23
N GLU A 52 13.94 -11.79 3.36
CA GLU A 52 13.69 -12.98 2.54
C GLU A 52 12.47 -12.83 1.63
N ILE A 53 11.45 -12.10 2.08
CA ILE A 53 10.19 -11.87 1.36
C ILE A 53 9.91 -10.38 1.21
N ALA A 54 9.35 -10.00 0.06
CA ALA A 54 8.77 -8.68 -0.18
C ALA A 54 7.30 -8.83 -0.61
N VAL A 55 6.46 -7.92 -0.11
CA VAL A 55 5.02 -7.87 -0.38
C VAL A 55 4.64 -6.48 -0.87
N VAL A 56 3.82 -6.44 -1.90
CA VAL A 56 3.20 -5.21 -2.40
C VAL A 56 1.69 -5.37 -2.39
N ALA A 57 0.99 -4.47 -1.70
CA ALA A 57 -0.46 -4.33 -1.76
C ALA A 57 -0.79 -3.04 -2.51
N PHE A 58 -1.59 -3.15 -3.57
CA PHE A 58 -1.99 -2.02 -4.41
C PHE A 58 -3.51 -1.98 -4.53
N VAL A 59 -4.08 -0.78 -4.34
CA VAL A 59 -5.50 -0.53 -4.46
C VAL A 59 -5.73 0.56 -5.49
N TYR A 60 -6.36 0.17 -6.59
CA TYR A 60 -6.80 1.09 -7.63
C TYR A 60 -7.89 2.02 -7.07
N ASN A 61 -7.73 3.33 -7.31
CA ASN A 61 -8.59 4.37 -6.74
C ASN A 61 -8.77 4.25 -5.21
N GLY A 62 -7.70 3.87 -4.50
CA GLY A 62 -7.72 3.59 -3.06
C GLY A 62 -7.60 4.81 -2.15
N GLY A 63 -7.39 6.02 -2.68
CA GLY A 63 -7.17 7.21 -1.86
C GLY A 63 -5.74 7.29 -1.30
N GLU A 64 -5.54 8.05 -0.22
CA GLU A 64 -4.21 8.20 0.38
C GLU A 64 -3.64 6.87 0.91
N GLY A 65 -2.40 6.57 0.51
CA GLY A 65 -1.57 5.42 0.92
C GLY A 65 -1.58 5.10 2.41
N ALA A 66 -1.58 6.14 3.25
CA ALA A 66 -1.51 6.02 4.70
C ALA A 66 -2.82 5.56 5.36
N ILE A 67 -3.96 5.76 4.70
CA ILE A 67 -5.29 5.50 5.28
C ILE A 67 -5.83 4.14 4.82
N THR A 68 -5.49 3.72 3.60
CA THR A 68 -6.14 2.57 2.95
C THR A 68 -5.23 1.36 2.73
N ALA A 69 -3.90 1.54 2.64
CA ALA A 69 -2.97 0.45 2.35
C ALA A 69 -2.07 0.05 3.53
N GLY A 70 -2.15 0.74 4.67
CA GLY A 70 -1.46 0.32 5.89
C GLY A 70 -2.01 -1.00 6.44
N PRO A 71 -1.16 -1.94 6.90
CA PRO A 71 -1.59 -3.12 7.64
C PRO A 71 -2.12 -2.78 9.03
#